data_AF-A0A1S8C7N2-F1
#
_entry.id   AF-A0A1S8C7N2-F1
#
_cell.length_a   1.000
_cell.length_b   1.000
_cell.length_c   1.000
_cell.angle_alpha   90.00
_cell.angle_beta   90.00
_cell.angle_gamma   90.00
#
_symmetry.space_group_name_H-M   'P 1'
#
loop_
_entity.id
_entity.type
_entity.pdbx_description
1 polymer ?
#
loop_
_entity_poly.entity_id
_entity_poly.type
_entity_poly.pdbx_seq_one_letter_code
_entity_poly.pdbx_strand_id
1 'polypeptide(L)' 'MSTPPVVRPATRADVPRLAATLAAAYPDYRWTSWALPEDGRVQRLSRWAELWGALVPVLAGTAWVTET' A
#
# COMPACT_ATOMS: atom_id res chain seq x y z
N MET A 1 -25.16 -11.32 10.30
CA MET A 1 -23.70 -11.39 10.58
C MET A 1 -22.98 -11.49 9.24
N SER A 2 -21.94 -10.69 8.98
CA SER A 2 -21.20 -10.75 7.71
C SER A 2 -20.23 -11.94 7.72
N THR A 3 -20.07 -12.60 6.58
CA THR A 3 -19.04 -13.61 6.37
C THR A 3 -17.66 -12.97 6.57
N PRO A 4 -16.71 -13.64 7.26
CA PRO A 4 -15.35 -13.12 7.41
C PRO A 4 -14.66 -13.02 6.03
N PRO A 5 -13.81 -12.01 5.81
CA PRO A 5 -13.09 -11.85 4.55
C PRO A 5 -12.10 -13.00 4.35
N VAL A 6 -11.98 -13.49 3.12
CA VAL A 6 -10.97 -14.49 2.76
C VAL A 6 -9.61 -13.78 2.68
N VAL A 7 -8.64 -14.24 3.46
CA VAL A 7 -7.28 -13.68 3.53
C VAL A 7 -6.29 -14.67 2.94
N ARG A 8 -5.37 -14.18 2.09
CA ARG A 8 -4.28 -14.99 1.50
C ARG A 8 -2.97 -14.21 1.45
N PRO A 9 -1.81 -14.89 1.33
CA PRO A 9 -0.55 -14.23 1.01
C PRO A 9 -0.69 -13.39 -0.27
N ALA A 10 -0.11 -12.19 -0.23
CA ALA A 10 -0.07 -11.31 -1.38
C ALA A 10 0.95 -11.81 -2.41
N THR A 11 0.64 -11.61 -3.68
CA THR A 11 1.50 -11.95 -4.81
C THR A 11 1.97 -10.68 -5.52
N ARG A 12 2.92 -10.80 -6.46
CA ARG A 12 3.36 -9.66 -7.27
C ARG A 12 2.22 -9.00 -8.04
N ALA A 13 1.18 -9.75 -8.41
CA ALA A 13 0.01 -9.21 -9.09
C ALA A 13 -0.82 -8.28 -8.20
N ASP A 14 -0.71 -8.40 -6.87
CA ASP A 14 -1.44 -7.56 -5.91
C ASP A 14 -0.74 -6.20 -5.65
N VAL A 15 0.52 -6.03 -6.07
CA VAL A 15 1.34 -4.83 -5.79
C VAL A 15 0.67 -3.52 -6.24
N PRO A 16 0.13 -3.40 -7.47
CA PRO A 16 -0.53 -2.17 -7.89
C PRO A 16 -1.72 -1.79 -7.01
N ARG A 17 -2.52 -2.78 -6.59
CA ARG A 17 -3.68 -2.56 -5.72
C ARG A 17 -3.25 -2.14 -4.32
N LEU A 18 -2.27 -2.83 -3.73
CA LEU A 18 -1.71 -2.48 -2.42
C LEU A 18 -1.18 -1.03 -2.41
N ALA A 19 -0.41 -0.66 -3.44
CA ALA A 19 0.15 0.67 -3.58
C ALA A 19 -0.95 1.75 -3.64
N ALA A 20 -1.98 1.53 -4.45
CA ALA A 20 -3.11 2.45 -4.59
C ALA A 20 -3.88 2.62 -3.27
N THR A 21 -4.18 1.51 -2.58
CA THR A 21 -4.87 1.54 -1.28
C THR A 21 -4.08 2.32 -0.24
N LEU A 22 -2.78 2.05 -0.10
CA LEU A 22 -1.94 2.73 0.88
C LEU A 22 -1.75 4.22 0.56
N ALA A 23 -1.55 4.57 -0.72
CA ALA A 23 -1.44 5.96 -1.13
C ALA A 23 -2.73 6.75 -0.88
N ALA A 24 -3.89 6.13 -1.08
CA ALA A 24 -5.18 6.73 -0.78
C ALA A 24 -5.47 6.84 0.73
N ALA A 25 -4.94 5.94 1.55
CA ALA A 25 -5.17 5.92 2.99
C ALA A 25 -4.36 6.98 3.76
N TYR A 26 -3.20 7.39 3.23
CA TYR A 26 -2.24 8.23 3.96
C TYR A 26 -1.80 9.54 3.26
N PRO A 27 -2.64 10.22 2.46
CA PRO A 27 -2.20 11.44 1.74
C PRO A 27 -1.78 12.56 2.70
N ASP A 28 -2.48 12.71 3.82
CA ASP A 28 -2.29 13.79 4.80
C ASP A 28 -1.77 13.28 6.14
N TYR A 29 -1.24 12.06 6.18
CA TYR A 29 -0.64 11.52 7.40
C TYR A 29 0.57 12.39 7.78
N ARG A 30 0.75 12.65 9.08
CA ARG A 30 1.83 13.54 9.57
C ARG A 30 3.20 13.16 9.02
N TRP A 31 3.49 11.85 8.94
CA TRP A 31 4.73 11.37 8.35
C TRP A 31 4.82 11.67 6.85
N THR A 32 3.73 11.50 6.10
CA THR A 32 3.68 11.81 4.67
C THR A 32 4.01 13.29 4.42
N SER A 33 3.37 14.20 5.16
CA SER A 33 3.59 15.64 5.00
C SER A 33 4.99 16.08 5.44
N TRP A 34 5.58 15.40 6.42
CA TRP A 34 6.97 15.65 6.87
C TRP A 34 8.02 15.09 5.90
N ALA A 35 7.82 13.88 5.39
CA ALA A 35 8.79 13.18 4.55
C ALA A 35 8.75 13.62 3.09
N LEU A 36 7.58 14.00 2.57
CA LEU A 36 7.34 14.27 1.16
C LEU A 36 6.90 15.73 0.94
N PRO A 37 7.66 16.52 0.16
CA PRO A 37 7.27 17.87 -0.21
C PRO A 37 5.90 17.92 -0.90
N GLU A 38 5.14 19.00 -0.66
CA GLU A 38 3.81 19.28 -1.24
C GLU A 38 3.79 19.03 -2.75
N ASP A 39 4.75 19.65 -3.45
CA ASP A 39 4.88 19.53 -4.89
C ASP A 39 5.27 18.10 -5.27
N GLY A 40 4.32 17.39 -5.86
CA GLY A 40 4.50 16.00 -6.29
C GLY A 40 4.32 14.97 -5.16
N ARG A 41 3.76 15.35 -4.00
CA ARG A 41 3.55 14.46 -2.84
C ARG A 41 2.81 13.19 -3.23
N VAL A 42 1.72 13.32 -3.97
CA VAL A 42 0.86 12.20 -4.39
C VAL A 42 1.64 11.18 -5.22
N GLN A 43 2.44 11.63 -6.19
CA GLN A 43 3.24 10.76 -7.03
C GLN A 43 4.35 10.06 -6.22
N ARG A 44 5.03 10.80 -5.34
CA ARG A 44 6.08 10.22 -4.47
C ARG A 44 5.50 9.22 -3.48
N LEU A 45 4.35 9.51 -2.88
CA LEU A 45 3.65 8.61 -1.97
C LEU A 45 3.24 7.32 -2.69
N SER A 46 2.71 7.43 -3.91
CA SER A 46 2.34 6.27 -4.73
C SER A 46 3.55 5.37 -5.02
N ARG A 47 4.69 5.95 -5.41
CA ARG A 47 5.93 5.20 -5.64
C ARG A 47 6.52 4.61 -4.37
N TRP A 48 6.44 5.33 -3.26
CA TRP A 48 6.87 4.81 -1.96
C TRP A 48 6.00 3.63 -1.53
N ALA A 49 4.68 3.73 -1.68
CA ALA A 49 3.74 2.66 -1.35
C ALA A 49 3.95 1.42 -2.25
N GLU A 50 4.22 1.62 -3.55
CA GLU A 50 4.53 0.54 -4.49
C GLU A 50 5.78 -0.24 -4.07
N LEU A 51 6.85 0.44 -3.68
CA LEU A 51 8.10 -0.21 -3.30
C LEU A 51 8.07 -0.77 -1.87
N TRP A 52 7.85 0.10 -0.89
CA TRP A 52 8.02 -0.21 0.53
C TRP A 52 6.74 -0.74 1.19
N GLY A 53 5.58 -0.28 0.75
CA GLY A 53 4.28 -0.74 1.25
C GLY A 53 3.79 -2.03 0.61
N ALA A 54 4.27 -2.37 -0.59
CA ALA A 54 3.77 -3.48 -1.38
C ALA A 54 4.87 -4.45 -1.84
N LEU A 55 5.77 -4.05 -2.75
CA LEU A 55 6.71 -4.98 -3.38
C LEU A 55 7.66 -5.65 -2.39
N VAL A 56 8.30 -4.89 -1.49
CA VAL A 56 9.23 -5.43 -0.49
C VAL A 56 8.54 -6.45 0.43
N PRO A 57 7.40 -6.15 1.07
CA PRO A 57 6.65 -7.12 1.85
C PRO A 57 6.19 -8.36 1.07
N VAL A 58 5.74 -8.19 -0.19
CA VAL A 58 5.35 -9.30 -1.07
C VAL A 58 6.54 -10.23 -1.32
N LEU A 59 7.72 -9.68 -1.63
CA LEU A 59 8.94 -10.46 -1.86
C LEU A 59 9.45 -11.14 -0.58
N ALA A 60 9.24 -10.50 0.58
CA ALA A 60 9.59 -11.06 1.88
C ALA A 60 8.59 -12.11 2.39
N GLY A 61 7.45 -12.29 1.72
CA GLY A 61 6.38 -13.18 2.19
C GLY A 61 5.67 -12.68 3.45
N THR A 62 5.69 -11.36 3.69
CA THR A 62 5.13 -10.71 4.89
C THR A 62 3.94 -9.80 4.59
N ALA A 63 3.34 -9.93 3.40
CA ALA A 63 2.11 -9.24 3.02
C ALA A 63 0.96 -10.22 2.79
N TRP A 64 -0.24 -9.78 3.19
CA TRP A 64 -1.50 -10.49 3.00
C TRP A 64 -2.54 -9.55 2.41
N VAL A 65 -3.48 -10.13 1.66
CA VAL A 65 -4.59 -9.41 1.05
C VAL A 65 -5.90 -10.10 1.36
N THR A 66 -6.97 -9.33 1.38
CA THR A 66 -8.33 -9.87 1.31
C THR A 66 -8.74 -10.07 -0.16
N GLU A 67 -9.54 -11.10 -0.41
CA GLU A 67 -10.32 -11.26 -1.65
C GLU A 67 -11.46 -10.23 -1.61
N THR A 68 -11.16 -8.96 -1.90
CA THR A 68 -12.13 -7.85 -2.03
C THR A 68 -11.44 -6.65 -2.64
#